data_AF-K1U536-F1
#
_entry.id   AF-K1U536-F1
#
_cell.length_a   1.000
_cell.length_b   1.000
_cell.length_c   1.000
_cell.angle_alpha   90.00
_cell.angle_beta   90.00
_cell.angle_gamma   90.00
#
_symmetry.space_group_name_H-M   'P 1'
#
loop_
_entity.id
_entity.type
_entity.pdbx_description
1 polymer ?
#
loop_
_entity_poly.entity_id
_entity_poly.type
_entity_poly.pdbx_seq_one_letter_code
_entity_poly.pdbx_strand_id
1 'polypeptide(L)'
;MNDEINRTSPKTQSALLEAMEEKKVTVDGVAHKLPDPFMVIATENEFGYVGTYPLPEAQLDRFLIKLSVGYPTAEDEAMILYRRKNGDPIETVEPVCSADDITRCISAVRDTHIDAAIYKYIVDIVSATRNH
;
A
#
# COMPACT_ATOMS: atom_id res chain seq x y z
N MET A 1 8.87 0.24 2.05
CA MET A 1 8.15 -0.74 2.89
C MET A 1 8.35 -0.33 4.33
N ASN A 2 7.28 -0.16 5.09
CA ASN A 2 7.39 0.07 6.52
C ASN A 2 6.73 -1.11 7.22
N ASP A 3 7.53 -1.89 7.93
CA ASP A 3 7.01 -3.01 8.70
C ASP A 3 6.56 -2.49 10.06
N GLU A 4 5.37 -2.90 10.51
CA GLU A 4 4.79 -2.54 11.80
C GLU A 4 4.76 -1.02 12.02
N ILE A 5 4.10 -0.28 11.12
CA ILE A 5 4.02 1.19 11.18
C ILE A 5 3.50 1.69 12.54
N ASN A 6 2.64 0.89 13.18
CA ASN A 6 2.09 1.12 14.50
C ASN A 6 3.10 0.96 15.65
N ARG A 7 4.35 0.52 15.43
CA ARG A 7 5.43 0.52 16.45
C ARG A 7 6.32 1.76 16.40
N THR A 8 6.17 2.58 15.38
CA THR A 8 6.94 3.82 15.26
C THR A 8 6.28 4.97 16.02
N SER A 9 7.06 5.99 16.40
CA SER A 9 6.50 7.15 17.10
C SER A 9 5.45 7.87 16.21
N PRO A 10 4.44 8.54 16.79
CA PRO A 10 3.47 9.31 16.02
C PRO A 10 4.09 10.36 15.09
N LYS A 11 5.24 10.93 15.48
CA LYS A 11 6.00 11.87 14.65
C LYS A 11 6.57 11.18 13.40
N THR A 12 7.10 9.96 13.55
CA THR A 12 7.62 9.16 12.44
C THR A 12 6.51 8.72 11.49
N GLN A 13 5.37 8.27 12.03
CA GLN A 13 4.18 7.95 11.25
C GLN A 13 3.71 9.16 10.43
N SER A 14 3.61 10.33 11.07
CA SER A 14 3.17 11.56 10.39
C SER A 14 4.12 11.97 9.27
N ALA A 15 5.44 11.87 9.48
CA ALA A 15 6.43 12.19 8.45
C ALA A 15 6.32 11.27 7.22
N LEU A 16 6.04 9.97 7.42
CA LEU A 16 5.80 9.05 6.31
C LEU A 16 4.53 9.42 5.53
N LEU A 17 3.44 9.74 6.22
CA LEU A 17 2.18 10.12 5.59
C LEU A 17 2.27 11.46 4.86
N GLU A 18 3.03 12.40 5.40
CA GLU A 18 3.36 13.67 4.73
C GLU A 18 4.14 13.41 3.43
N ALA A 19 5.13 12.53 3.47
CA ALA A 19 5.87 12.12 2.27
C ALA A 19 4.98 11.44 1.22
N MET A 20 4.00 10.64 1.67
CA MET A 20 3.01 10.00 0.78
C MET A 20 2.11 11.01 0.08
N GLU A 21 1.69 12.06 0.77
CA GLU A 21 0.81 13.11 0.28
C GLU A 21 1.56 14.10 -0.62
N GLU A 22 2.69 14.63 -0.15
CA GLU A 22 3.41 15.69 -0.85
C GLU A 22 4.33 15.18 -1.97
N LYS A 23 4.59 13.87 -2.02
CA LYS A 23 5.54 13.22 -2.95
C LYS A 23 6.95 13.83 -2.91
N LYS A 24 7.33 14.42 -1.77
CA LYS A 24 8.64 14.99 -1.50
C LYS A 24 8.97 14.85 -0.02
N VAL A 25 10.24 14.96 0.32
CA VAL A 25 10.74 14.98 1.70
C VAL A 25 11.73 16.13 1.86
N THR A 26 11.74 16.79 3.01
CA THR A 26 12.66 17.89 3.29
C THR A 26 13.72 17.44 4.29
N VAL A 27 14.99 17.55 3.92
CA VAL A 27 16.15 17.21 4.78
C VAL A 27 17.07 18.42 4.82
N ASP A 28 17.41 18.90 6.03
CA ASP A 28 18.27 20.07 6.24
C ASP A 28 17.85 21.33 5.43
N GLY A 29 16.53 21.53 5.29
CA GLY A 29 15.95 22.65 4.55
C GLY A 29 15.94 22.49 3.02
N VAL A 30 16.43 21.36 2.50
CA VAL A 30 16.43 21.03 1.07
C VAL A 30 15.31 20.04 0.77
N ALA A 31 14.45 20.37 -0.20
CA ALA A 31 13.37 19.49 -0.64
C ALA A 31 13.86 18.50 -1.70
N HIS A 32 13.59 17.21 -1.48
CA HIS A 32 13.90 16.10 -2.38
C HIS A 32 12.60 15.46 -2.86
N LYS A 33 12.42 15.36 -4.18
CA LYS A 33 11.26 14.65 -4.75
C LYS A 33 11.41 13.15 -4.56
N LEU A 34 10.29 12.48 -4.25
CA LEU A 34 10.23 11.03 -4.27
C LEU A 34 10.23 10.51 -5.72
N PRO A 35 10.66 9.25 -5.95
CA PRO A 35 10.56 8.61 -7.26
C PRO A 35 9.13 8.62 -7.81
N ASP A 36 8.97 8.53 -9.12
CA ASP A 36 7.67 8.35 -9.76
C ASP A 36 7.73 7.12 -10.67
N PRO A 37 6.94 6.05 -10.41
CA PRO A 37 5.93 5.93 -9.35
C PRO A 37 6.51 5.70 -7.95
N PHE A 38 5.78 6.16 -6.92
CA PHE A 38 6.07 5.89 -5.51
C PHE A 38 4.88 5.22 -4.82
N MET A 39 5.13 4.07 -4.20
CA MET A 39 4.15 3.28 -3.47
C MET A 39 4.65 2.97 -2.06
N VAL A 40 3.76 3.08 -1.08
CA VAL A 40 4.00 2.66 0.30
C VAL A 40 3.16 1.43 0.59
N ILE A 41 3.82 0.39 1.07
CA ILE A 41 3.20 -0.76 1.71
C ILE A 41 3.59 -0.69 3.18
N ALA A 42 2.58 -0.66 4.04
CA ALA A 42 2.71 -0.66 5.49
C ALA A 42 1.94 -1.85 6.09
N THR A 43 2.52 -2.50 7.09
CA THR A 43 1.87 -3.56 7.88
C THR A 43 1.56 -3.04 9.27
N GLU A 44 0.50 -3.56 9.88
CA GLU A 44 0.14 -3.32 11.27
C GLU A 44 -0.07 -4.65 11.97
N ASN A 45 0.50 -4.81 13.16
CA ASN A 45 0.21 -5.95 14.03
C ASN A 45 -0.90 -5.58 15.03
N GLU A 46 -2.05 -6.24 14.93
CA GLU A 46 -3.24 -5.95 15.76
C GLU A 46 -3.11 -6.44 17.22
N PHE A 47 -2.24 -7.42 17.47
CA PHE A 47 -2.02 -7.99 18.81
C PHE A 47 -0.90 -7.24 19.55
N GLY A 48 -1.22 -6.06 20.09
CA GLY A 48 -0.26 -5.21 20.79
C GLY A 48 -0.03 -5.60 22.25
N TYR A 49 1.15 -6.16 22.56
CA TYR A 49 1.67 -6.24 23.93
C TYR A 49 2.78 -5.19 24.09
N VAL A 50 2.40 -3.96 24.52
CA VAL A 50 3.27 -2.83 24.92
C VAL A 50 4.06 -2.13 23.79
N GLY A 51 3.92 -0.80 23.70
CA GLY A 51 4.79 0.04 22.84
C GLY A 51 4.29 0.29 21.41
N THR A 52 2.99 0.13 21.15
CA THR A 52 2.36 0.44 19.85
C THR A 52 1.52 1.72 19.91
N TYR A 53 1.62 2.53 18.87
CA TYR A 53 0.81 3.71 18.59
C TYR A 53 -0.11 3.41 17.39
N PRO A 54 -1.41 3.13 17.61
CA PRO A 54 -2.33 2.86 16.53
C PRO A 54 -2.48 4.11 15.64
N LEU A 55 -2.64 3.91 14.34
CA LEU A 55 -2.90 5.00 13.41
C LEU A 55 -4.34 5.50 13.62
N PRO A 56 -4.56 6.81 13.82
CA PRO A 56 -5.89 7.40 13.77
C PRO A 56 -6.57 7.10 12.43
N GLU A 57 -7.89 6.99 12.42
CA GLU A 57 -8.67 6.73 11.20
C GLU A 57 -8.36 7.73 10.07
N ALA A 58 -8.23 9.02 10.41
CA ALA A 58 -7.86 10.05 9.45
C ALA A 58 -6.47 9.83 8.80
N GLN A 59 -5.58 9.07 9.43
CA GLN A 59 -4.28 8.67 8.86
C GLN A 59 -4.41 7.43 7.97
N LEU A 60 -5.25 6.48 8.36
CA LEU A 60 -5.56 5.29 7.56
C LEU A 60 -6.25 5.65 6.24
N ASP A 61 -7.08 6.70 6.23
CA ASP A 61 -7.75 7.21 5.02
C ASP A 61 -6.78 7.61 3.88
N ARG A 62 -5.49 7.80 4.17
CA ARG A 62 -4.46 8.08 3.16
C ARG A 62 -3.99 6.84 2.40
N PHE A 63 -4.41 5.65 2.82
CA PHE A 63 -4.13 4.41 2.11
C PHE A 63 -5.30 4.05 1.19
N LEU A 64 -5.01 3.87 -0.10
CA LEU A 64 -6.03 3.49 -1.09
C LEU A 64 -6.64 2.11 -0.81
N ILE A 65 -5.86 1.20 -0.24
CA ILE A 65 -6.25 -0.20 0.01
C ILE A 65 -5.81 -0.60 1.40
N LYS A 66 -6.74 -1.17 2.18
CA LYS A 66 -6.45 -1.90 3.41
C LYS A 66 -6.75 -3.39 3.17
N LEU A 67 -5.76 -4.24 3.44
CA LEU A 67 -5.87 -5.69 3.27
C LEU A 67 -5.72 -6.39 4.62
N SER A 68 -6.52 -7.43 4.85
CA SER A 68 -6.34 -8.35 5.98
C SER A 68 -5.78 -9.66 5.43
N VAL A 69 -4.58 -10.02 5.87
CA VAL A 69 -3.91 -11.26 5.46
C VAL A 69 -4.23 -12.36 6.47
N GLY A 70 -4.96 -13.38 6.02
CA GLY A 70 -5.20 -14.59 6.80
C GLY A 70 -4.07 -15.61 6.66
N TYR A 71 -4.20 -16.73 7.36
CA TYR A 71 -3.30 -17.86 7.17
C TYR A 71 -3.61 -18.59 5.85
N PRO A 72 -2.58 -19.08 5.13
CA PRO A 72 -2.76 -19.97 4.00
C PRO A 72 -3.55 -21.23 4.39
N THR A 73 -4.17 -21.88 3.41
CA THR A 73 -4.76 -23.21 3.62
C THR A 73 -3.65 -24.25 3.83
N ALA A 74 -3.96 -25.41 4.41
CA ALA A 74 -2.98 -26.48 4.58
C ALA A 74 -2.37 -26.95 3.23
N GLU A 75 -3.15 -26.87 2.15
CA GLU A 75 -2.67 -27.18 0.79
C GLU A 75 -1.68 -26.13 0.29
N ASP A 76 -1.98 -24.83 0.50
CA ASP A 76 -1.08 -23.73 0.16
C ASP A 76 0.21 -23.78 0.99
N GLU A 77 0.13 -24.09 2.28
CA GLU A 77 1.30 -24.28 3.15
C GLU A 77 2.19 -25.41 2.65
N ALA A 78 1.60 -26.57 2.33
CA ALA A 78 2.35 -27.69 1.76
C ALA A 78 3.03 -27.31 0.44
N MET A 79 2.35 -26.53 -0.41
CA MET A 79 2.93 -26.05 -1.67
C MET A 79 4.07 -25.05 -1.44
N ILE A 80 3.95 -24.14 -0.46
CA ILE A 80 5.03 -23.21 -0.09
C ILE A 80 6.27 -23.99 0.35
N LEU A 81 6.10 -25.01 1.20
CA LEU A 81 7.20 -25.87 1.65
C LEU A 81 7.83 -26.64 0.47
N TYR A 82 7.00 -27.19 -0.41
CA TYR A 82 7.48 -27.90 -1.60
C TYR A 82 8.31 -27.00 -2.52
N ARG A 83 7.86 -25.77 -2.78
CA ARG A 83 8.57 -24.81 -3.65
C ARG A 83 9.93 -24.39 -3.07
N ARG A 84 10.01 -24.26 -1.74
CA ARG A 84 11.26 -23.90 -1.03
C ARG A 84 12.28 -25.04 -0.94
N LYS A 85 11.90 -26.27 -1.25
CA LYS A 85 12.78 -27.46 -1.14
C LYS A 85 14.06 -27.34 -1.98
N ASN A 86 13.99 -26.67 -3.13
CA ASN A 86 15.09 -26.60 -4.09
C ASN A 86 15.83 -25.25 -4.07
N GLY A 87 15.60 -24.41 -3.05
CA GLY A 87 16.14 -23.05 -2.95
C GLY A 87 15.04 -22.02 -2.73
N ASP A 88 15.42 -20.76 -2.49
CA ASP A 88 14.46 -19.67 -2.38
C ASP A 88 13.99 -19.27 -3.78
N PRO A 89 12.68 -19.36 -4.11
CA PRO A 89 12.17 -18.96 -5.42
C PRO A 89 12.57 -17.54 -5.83
N ILE A 90 12.80 -16.65 -4.85
CA ILE A 90 13.20 -15.26 -5.10
C ILE A 90 14.52 -15.14 -5.85
N GLU A 91 15.43 -16.12 -5.69
CA GLU A 91 16.74 -16.13 -6.34
C GLU A 91 16.64 -16.37 -7.85
N THR A 92 15.51 -16.89 -8.32
CA THR A 92 15.27 -17.23 -9.73
C THR A 92 14.35 -16.25 -10.44
N VAL A 93 13.96 -15.15 -9.77
CA VAL A 93 13.05 -14.15 -10.35
C VAL A 93 13.78 -13.32 -11.40
N GLU A 94 13.25 -13.33 -12.61
CA GLU A 94 13.69 -12.45 -13.69
C GLU A 94 12.75 -11.24 -13.84
N PRO A 95 13.28 -10.03 -14.06
CA PRO A 95 12.44 -8.85 -14.27
C PRO A 95 11.67 -8.96 -15.58
N VAL A 96 10.34 -8.90 -15.50
CA VAL A 96 9.44 -8.97 -16.68
C VAL A 96 8.96 -7.60 -17.16
N CYS A 97 9.23 -6.54 -16.41
CA CYS A 97 8.91 -5.15 -16.78
C CYS A 97 9.88 -4.16 -16.12
N SER A 98 9.97 -2.96 -16.68
CA SER A 98 10.74 -1.83 -16.16
C SER A 98 9.85 -0.81 -15.44
N ALA A 99 10.46 0.13 -14.71
CA ALA A 99 9.72 1.24 -14.11
C ALA A 99 9.00 2.11 -15.15
N ASP A 100 9.60 2.32 -16.32
CA ASP A 100 8.98 3.05 -17.43
C ASP A 100 7.72 2.35 -17.95
N ASP A 101 7.69 1.01 -17.97
CA ASP A 101 6.52 0.25 -18.35
C ASP A 101 5.37 0.46 -17.35
N ILE A 102 5.68 0.51 -16.06
CA ILE A 102 4.68 0.83 -15.01
C ILE A 102 4.13 2.25 -15.20
N THR A 103 4.98 3.23 -15.48
CA THR A 103 4.55 4.61 -15.74
C THR A 103 3.61 4.68 -16.95
N ARG A 104 3.92 3.96 -18.04
CA ARG A 104 3.04 3.86 -19.21
C ARG A 104 1.69 3.23 -18.87
N CYS A 105 1.66 2.18 -18.06
CA CYS A 105 0.43 1.58 -17.58
C CYS A 105 -0.41 2.58 -16.76
N ILE A 106 0.21 3.34 -15.86
CA ILE A 106 -0.48 4.38 -15.07
C ILE A 106 -1.09 5.44 -15.99
N SER A 107 -0.36 5.88 -17.01
CA SER A 107 -0.89 6.83 -18.00
C SER A 107 -2.05 6.25 -18.79
N ALA A 108 -1.94 5.02 -19.28
CA ALA A 108 -2.98 4.37 -20.09
C ALA A 108 -4.31 4.21 -19.33
N VAL A 109 -4.27 3.94 -18.02
CA VAL A 109 -5.46 3.86 -17.18
C VAL A 109 -6.23 5.19 -17.14
N ARG A 110 -5.54 6.34 -17.20
CA ARG A 110 -6.18 7.67 -17.16
C ARG A 110 -7.03 7.96 -18.39
N ASP A 111 -6.69 7.36 -19.53
CA ASP A 111 -7.41 7.53 -20.80
C ASP A 111 -8.51 6.47 -20.99
N THR A 112 -8.73 5.61 -19.99
CA THR A 112 -9.78 4.59 -20.03
C THR A 112 -11.16 5.23 -19.97
N HIS A 113 -12.02 4.91 -20.94
CA HIS A 113 -13.40 5.38 -20.95
C HIS A 113 -14.19 4.79 -19.78
N ILE A 114 -14.90 5.64 -19.05
CA ILE A 114 -15.84 5.26 -17.98
C ILE A 114 -17.22 5.82 -18.35
N ASP A 115 -18.22 4.94 -18.45
CA ASP A 115 -19.60 5.33 -18.74
C ASP A 115 -20.18 6.20 -17.60
N ALA A 116 -21.03 7.17 -17.96
CA ALA A 116 -21.67 8.07 -17.00
C ALA A 116 -22.44 7.33 -15.88
N ALA A 117 -23.02 6.16 -16.19
CA ALA A 117 -23.72 5.33 -15.23
C ALA A 117 -22.79 4.81 -14.11
N ILE A 118 -21.51 4.56 -14.41
CA ILE A 118 -20.54 4.10 -13.41
C ILE A 118 -20.18 5.24 -12.45
N TYR A 119 -20.00 6.46 -12.95
CA TYR A 119 -19.78 7.62 -12.07
C TYR A 119 -20.94 7.82 -11.10
N LYS A 120 -22.17 7.71 -11.59
CA LYS A 120 -23.36 7.78 -10.74
C LYS A 120 -23.36 6.66 -9.70
N TYR A 121 -23.06 5.43 -10.12
CA TYR A 121 -23.02 4.28 -9.22
C TYR A 121 -21.98 4.44 -8.10
N ILE A 122 -20.79 4.97 -8.41
CA ILE A 122 -19.76 5.29 -7.40
C ILE A 122 -20.30 6.28 -6.37
N VAL A 123 -20.96 7.36 -6.82
CA VAL A 123 -21.56 8.36 -5.92
C VAL A 123 -22.68 7.77 -5.07
N ASP A 124 -23.50 6.89 -5.64
CA ASP A 124 -24.59 6.23 -4.93
C ASP A 124 -24.05 5.33 -3.80
N ILE A 125 -22.97 4.58 -4.05
CA ILE A 125 -22.29 3.77 -3.02
C ILE A 125 -21.78 4.66 -1.88
N VAL A 126 -21.06 5.74 -2.20
CA VAL A 126 -20.49 6.65 -1.18
C VAL A 126 -21.58 7.39 -0.40
N SER A 127 -22.68 7.75 -1.06
CA SER A 127 -23.83 8.38 -0.42
C SER A 127 -24.54 7.41 0.54
N ALA A 128 -24.62 6.13 0.19
CA ALA A 128 -25.23 5.11 1.03
C ALA A 128 -24.48 4.91 2.35
N THR A 129 -23.15 5.03 2.37
CA THR A 129 -22.36 4.91 3.61
C THR A 129 -22.50 6.09 4.57
N ARG A 130 -23.05 7.23 4.12
CA ARG A 130 -23.26 8.44 4.95
C ARG A 130 -24.65 8.54 5.58
N ASN A 131 -25.62 7.80 5.05
CA ASN A 131 -27.04 7.91 5.42
C ASN A 131 -27.53 6.73 6.28
N HIS A 132 -26.61 5.92 6.82
CA HIS A 132 -26.88 4.73 7.63
C HIS A 132 -26.11 4.79 8.96
#